data_AF-A0A8I0ERB4-F1
#
_entry.id   AF-A0A8I0ERB4-F1
#
_cell.length_a   1.000
_cell.length_b   1.000
_cell.length_c   1.000
_cell.angle_alpha   90.00
_cell.angle_beta   90.00
_cell.angle_gamma   90.00
#
_symmetry.space_group_name_H-M   'P 1'
#
loop_
_entity.id
_entity.type
_entity.pdbx_description
1 polymer ?
#
loop_
_entity_poly.entity_id
_entity_poly.type
_entity_poly.pdbx_seq_one_letter_code
_entity_poly.pdbx_strand_id
1 'polypeptide(L)' 'MSQQLVMVLAIAVMVAVFVWWLVILLEALRVPRERWEVAGQSQLIYVLLMVFLGIVGSIAYVAVARPRLRAASVPAAGV' A
#
# COMPACT_ATOMS: atom_id res chain seq x y z
N MET A 1 20.20 -19.68 -2.24
CA MET A 1 20.03 -19.11 -0.88
C MET A 1 19.90 -17.58 -0.89
N SER A 2 20.77 -16.82 -1.59
CA SER A 2 20.72 -15.34 -1.61
C SER A 2 19.38 -14.75 -2.10
N GLN A 3 18.82 -15.25 -3.20
CA GLN A 3 17.55 -14.74 -3.76
C GLN A 3 16.35 -14.95 -2.83
N GLN A 4 16.26 -16.10 -2.16
CA GLN A 4 15.17 -16.40 -1.23
C GLN A 4 15.21 -15.45 -0.02
N LEU A 5 16.40 -15.19 0.51
CA LEU A 5 16.59 -14.24 1.62
C LEU A 5 16.16 -12.82 1.23
N VAL A 6 16.56 -12.36 0.03
CA VAL A 6 16.15 -11.05 -0.50
C VAL A 6 14.63 -10.96 -0.64
N MET A 7 13.98 -12.02 -1.15
CA MET A 7 12.53 -12.06 -1.28
C MET A 7 11.81 -12.00 0.07
N VAL A 8 12.28 -12.78 1.06
CA VAL A 8 11.72 -12.76 2.42
C VAL A 8 11.87 -11.38 3.06
N LEU A 9 13.04 -10.75 2.92
CA LEU A 9 13.29 -9.41 3.43
C LEU A 9 12.39 -8.37 2.75
N ALA A 10 12.23 -8.45 1.43
CA ALA A 10 11.35 -7.55 0.68
C ALA A 10 9.89 -7.69 1.12
N ILE A 11 9.40 -8.91 1.33
CA ILE A 11 8.05 -9.18 1.84
C ILE A 11 7.90 -8.61 3.26
N ALA A 12 8.88 -8.85 4.15
CA ALA A 12 8.85 -8.34 5.52
C ALA A 12 8.80 -6.81 5.55
N VAL A 13 9.62 -6.13 4.74
CA VAL A 13 9.61 -4.67 4.60
C VAL A 13 8.27 -4.18 4.07
N MET A 14 7.72 -4.82 3.03
CA MET A 14 6.43 -4.44 2.46
C MET A 14 5.30 -4.57 3.48
N VAL A 15 5.27 -5.66 4.26
CA VAL A 15 4.29 -5.86 5.34
C VAL A 15 4.46 -4.81 6.43
N ALA A 16 5.70 -4.54 6.85
CA ALA A 16 5.98 -3.52 7.87
C ALA A 16 5.51 -2.12 7.43
N VAL A 17 5.80 -1.73 6.18
CA VAL A 17 5.34 -0.45 5.61
C VAL A 17 3.82 -0.40 5.53
N PHE A 18 3.16 -1.49 5.12
CA PHE A 18 1.70 -1.55 5.05
C PHE A 18 1.04 -1.42 6.43
N VAL A 19 1.56 -2.12 7.43
CA VAL A 19 1.08 -2.03 8.82
C VAL A 19 1.30 -0.62 9.35
N TRP A 20 2.49 -0.03 9.14
CA TRP A 20 2.77 1.34 9.56
C TRP A 20 1.80 2.35 8.91
N TRP A 21 1.55 2.23 7.61
CA TRP A 21 0.59 3.08 6.91
C TRP A 21 -0.83 2.98 7.51
N LEU A 22 -1.29 1.76 7.84
CA LEU A 22 -2.57 1.56 8.53
C LEU A 22 -2.58 2.18 9.93
N VAL A 23 -1.51 2.05 10.69
CA VAL A 23 -1.40 2.64 12.03
C VAL A 23 -1.53 4.16 11.96
N ILE A 24 -0.83 4.83 11.05
CA ILE A 24 -0.94 6.30 10.89
C ILE A 24 -2.36 6.70 10.48
N LEU A 25 -3.00 5.96 9.58
CA LEU A 25 -4.39 6.24 9.19
C LEU A 25 -5.34 6.14 10.39
N LEU A 26 -5.18 5.09 11.21
CA LEU A 26 -5.97 4.92 12.43
C LEU A 26 -5.69 6.02 13.45
N GLU A 27 -4.43 6.43 13.63
CA GLU A 27 -4.07 7.56 14.47
C GLU A 27 -4.76 8.84 13.99
N ALA A 28 -4.69 9.13 12.69
CA ALA A 28 -5.33 10.31 12.12
C ALA A 28 -6.85 10.33 12.36
N LEU A 29 -7.51 9.16 12.28
CA LEU A 29 -8.94 9.00 12.56
C LEU A 29 -9.29 9.06 14.05
N ARG A 30 -8.37 8.68 14.94
CA ARG A 30 -8.54 8.75 16.40
C ARG A 30 -8.38 10.17 16.95
N VAL A 31 -7.67 11.05 16.25
CA VAL A 31 -7.52 12.44 16.67
C VAL A 31 -8.84 13.19 16.45
N PRO A 32 -9.44 13.80 17.50
CA PRO A 32 -10.68 14.56 17.38
C PRO A 32 -10.53 15.71 16.38
N ARG A 33 -11.59 15.98 15.61
CA ARG A 33 -11.60 16.97 14.53
C ARG A 33 -11.23 18.37 15.03
N GLU A 34 -11.62 18.72 16.26
CA GLU A 34 -11.34 20.00 16.88
C GLU A 34 -9.82 20.24 17.01
N ARG A 35 -9.02 19.19 17.26
CA ARG A 35 -7.56 19.32 17.31
C ARG A 35 -6.95 19.63 15.94
N TRP A 36 -7.54 19.10 14.87
CA TRP A 36 -7.12 19.43 13.50
C TRP A 36 -7.43 20.89 13.18
N GLU A 37 -8.62 21.35 13.54
CA GLU A 37 -9.07 22.72 13.30
C GLU A 37 -8.22 23.73 14.08
N VAL A 38 -7.91 23.45 15.36
CA VAL A 38 -6.99 24.26 16.17
C VAL A 38 -5.58 24.31 15.55
N ALA A 39 -5.13 23.24 14.91
CA ALA A 39 -3.86 23.20 14.18
C ALA A 39 -3.91 23.85 12.79
N GLY A 40 -5.07 24.38 12.36
CA GLY A 40 -5.26 24.94 11.02
C GLY A 40 -5.18 23.90 9.90
N GLN A 41 -5.45 22.64 10.21
CA GLN A 41 -5.36 21.51 9.27
C GLN A 41 -6.73 20.86 9.03
N SER A 42 -6.87 20.17 7.89
CA SER A 42 -8.08 19.42 7.56
C SER A 42 -7.83 17.92 7.64
N GLN A 43 -8.40 17.26 8.66
CA GLN A 43 -8.36 15.81 8.83
C GLN A 43 -8.81 15.07 7.55
N LEU A 44 -9.89 15.55 6.93
CA LEU A 44 -10.46 14.94 5.73
C LEU A 44 -9.45 14.94 4.57
N ILE A 45 -8.73 16.03 4.35
CA ILE A 45 -7.73 16.12 3.27
C ILE A 45 -6.64 15.06 3.49
N TYR A 46 -6.10 14.95 4.69
CA TYR A 46 -5.04 13.99 4.99
C TYR A 46 -5.51 12.52 4.90
N VAL A 47 -6.71 12.22 5.41
CA VAL A 47 -7.31 10.88 5.28
C VAL A 47 -7.52 10.53 3.81
N LEU A 48 -8.06 11.45 3.01
CA LEU A 48 -8.24 11.24 1.57
C LEU A 48 -6.91 11.01 0.86
N LEU A 49 -5.87 11.80 1.17
CA LEU A 49 -4.53 11.61 0.61
C LEU A 49 -3.99 10.20 0.91
N MET A 50 -4.11 9.74 2.15
CA MET A 50 -3.68 8.40 2.53
C MET A 50 -4.42 7.31 1.74
N VAL A 51 -5.75 7.42 1.64
CA VAL A 51 -6.59 6.46 0.91
C VAL A 51 -6.27 6.46 -0.59
N PHE A 52 -6.19 7.63 -1.21
CA PHE A 52 -5.89 7.74 -2.64
C PHE A 52 -4.51 7.17 -2.97
N LEU A 53 -3.51 7.32 -2.10
CA LEU A 53 -2.19 6.73 -2.31
C LEU A 53 -2.24 5.20 -2.39
N GLY A 54 -3.03 4.55 -1.51
CA GLY A 54 -3.26 3.10 -1.57
C GLY A 54 -4.00 2.65 -2.84
N ILE A 55 -4.99 3.45 -3.27
CA ILE A 55 -5.74 3.20 -4.51
C ILE A 55 -4.83 3.30 -5.74
N VAL A 56 -3.96 4.30 -5.81
CA VAL A 56 -3.04 4.50 -6.95
C VAL A 56 -2.16 3.27 -7.16
N GLY A 57 -1.59 2.71 -6.10
CA GLY A 57 -0.81 1.47 -6.20
C GLY A 57 -1.63 0.30 -6.77
N SER A 58 -2.88 0.18 -6.33
CA SER A 58 -3.80 -0.86 -6.79
C SER A 58 -4.18 -0.68 -8.27
N ILE A 59 -4.47 0.55 -8.68
CA ILE A 59 -4.77 0.90 -10.08
C ILE A 59 -3.56 0.61 -10.96
N ALA A 60 -2.35 1.00 -10.53
CA ALA A 60 -1.13 0.73 -11.29
C ALA A 60 -0.93 -0.78 -11.53
N TYR A 61 -1.16 -1.62 -10.52
CA TYR A 61 -1.12 -3.07 -10.69
C TYR A 61 -2.17 -3.55 -11.70
N VAL A 62 -3.43 -3.13 -11.55
CA VAL A 62 -4.54 -3.58 -12.40
C VAL A 62 -4.37 -3.12 -13.85
N ALA A 63 -3.91 -1.90 -14.09
CA ALA A 63 -3.79 -1.33 -15.42
C ALA A 63 -2.49 -1.73 -16.14
N VAL A 64 -1.38 -1.90 -15.41
CA VAL A 64 -0.05 -2.06 -16.00
C VAL A 64 0.47 -3.50 -15.88
N ALA A 65 0.48 -4.05 -14.67
CA ALA A 65 1.10 -5.36 -14.42
C ALA A 65 0.14 -6.50 -14.79
N ARG A 66 -1.10 -6.44 -14.33
CA ARG A 66 -2.10 -7.52 -14.48
C ARG A 66 -2.34 -7.95 -15.93
N PRO A 67 -2.46 -7.06 -16.93
CA PRO A 67 -2.66 -7.48 -18.32
C PRO A 67 -1.43 -8.18 -18.90
N ARG A 68 -0.23 -7.66 -18.62
CA ARG A 68 1.04 -8.25 -19.07
C ARG A 68 1.26 -9.63 -18.47
N LEU A 69 1.00 -9.79 -17.18
CA LEU A 69 1.10 -11.07 -16.48
C LEU A 69 0.09 -12.10 -17.02
N ARG A 70 -1.10 -11.67 -17.44
CA ARG A 70 -2.10 -12.57 -18.06
C ARG A 70 -1.73 -12.97 -19.49
N ALA A 71 -1.12 -12.06 -20.24
CA ALA A 71 -0.62 -12.35 -21.58
C ALA A 71 0.63 -13.24 -21.55
N ALA A 72 1.42 -13.17 -20.48
CA ALA A 72 2.56 -14.04 -20.24
C ALA A 72 2.08 -15.44 -19.83
N SER A 73 1.95 -16.36 -20.79
CA SER A 73 1.83 -17.79 -20.49
C SER A 73 3.17 -18.32 -20.00
N VAL A 74 3.27 -18.71 -18.73
CA VAL A 74 4.33 -19.62 -18.29
C VAL A 74 3.90 -21.02 -18.76
N PRO A 75 4.64 -21.68 -19.66
CA PRO A 75 4.36 -23.07 -19.98
C PRO A 75 4.37 -23.84 -18.66
N ALA A 76 3.29 -24.56 -18.36
CA ALA A 76 3.26 -25.41 -17.18
C ALA A 76 4.51 -26.28 -17.23
N ALA A 77 5.43 -26.08 -16.28
CA ALA A 77 6.58 -26.96 -16.14
C ALA A 77 5.97 -28.35 -15.93
N GLY A 78 6.14 -29.22 -16.94
CA GLY A 78 5.54 -30.53 -16.99
C GLY A 78 5.79 -31.27 -15.69
N VAL A 79 4.71 -31.60 -15.00
CA VAL A 79 4.66 -32.68 -14.01
C VAL A 79 4.82 -33.99 -14.75
#